data_AF-A0A9Q0ILM0-F1
#
_entry.id   AF-A0A9Q0ILM0-F1
#
_cell.length_a   1.000
_cell.length_b   1.000
_cell.length_c   1.000
_cell.angle_alpha   90.00
_cell.angle_beta   90.00
_cell.angle_gamma   90.00
#
_symmetry.space_group_name_H-M   'P 1'
#
loop_
_entity.id
_entity.type
_entity.pdbx_description
1 polymer ?
#
loop_
_entity_poly.entity_id
_entity_poly.type
_entity_poly.pdbx_seq_one_letter_code
_entity_poly.pdbx_strand_id
1 'polypeptide(L)'
;MRGINILGSSPGQNPFFNDFFNGVCNQMWDPTQRGNIRLPWNVASLNYETTVEETISREIYKSSDSLINEILTEKKRGVDGGMSFEVGAKEVKGKLGVDVGYETTDMVKEIMEYTKTKSMQFIRVQGRLQFASYRMRPRDLRVADGFLADVRHLPLEYEKSAYFDFMEMYGTHYTRHGKLGGEYQLVYALNQNVVTNKQVTQTGLKKCLSVDVKAGISGNIKGVDLDLSGHVKPHGCDDLVKTKTVFVGMSGGDGDTAAALKAKVKKDGMMDSEIYQRWAASVIQNPAVIFSEPEPIYTVIPLDMPDVNVRVANLKRGLADYVAEYNLCKCQPCQNGGTLVLMDGKCVCLCDPLYKGLACQTTKPNQAGITVVAPPAVQEGNWGCWSSWSTCRSLRHSRVRTCKPRGDTCRGTDSEDQDC
;
A
#
# COMPACT_ATOMS: atom_id res chain seq x y z
N MET A 1 0.75 9.89 -14.13
CA MET A 1 0.47 10.14 -12.70
C MET A 1 -1.03 10.02 -12.48
N ARG A 2 -1.47 9.59 -11.30
CA ARG A 2 -2.89 9.56 -10.89
C ARG A 2 -3.00 10.14 -9.49
N GLY A 3 -4.20 10.57 -9.10
CA GLY A 3 -4.43 10.88 -7.70
C GLY A 3 -4.46 9.61 -6.84
N ILE A 4 -4.20 9.77 -5.56
CA ILE A 4 -4.10 8.70 -4.57
C ILE A 4 -4.96 9.05 -3.36
N ASN A 5 -5.65 8.05 -2.82
CA ASN A 5 -6.28 8.15 -1.53
C ASN A 5 -5.27 7.67 -0.48
N ILE A 6 -5.04 8.47 0.58
CA ILE A 6 -4.13 8.08 1.66
C ILE A 6 -4.75 7.07 2.63
N LEU A 7 -6.08 6.98 2.64
CA LEU A 7 -6.85 6.02 3.44
C LEU A 7 -7.27 4.81 2.60
N GLY A 8 -7.47 5.00 1.30
CA GLY A 8 -7.86 3.96 0.35
C GLY A 8 -6.71 3.39 -0.47
N SER A 9 -6.91 2.19 -1.00
CA SER A 9 -5.92 1.54 -1.89
C SER A 9 -6.20 1.75 -3.38
N SER A 10 -7.30 2.41 -3.75
CA SER A 10 -7.67 2.67 -5.15
C SER A 10 -7.09 3.99 -5.65
N PRO A 11 -6.45 4.01 -6.83
CA PRO A 11 -5.98 5.24 -7.46
C PRO A 11 -7.19 6.02 -7.99
N GLY A 12 -7.23 7.32 -7.70
CA GLY A 12 -8.26 8.21 -8.23
C GLY A 12 -8.08 8.49 -9.72
N GLN A 13 -9.04 9.20 -10.30
CA GLN A 13 -8.91 9.72 -11.66
C GLN A 13 -7.65 10.58 -11.80
N ASN A 14 -7.07 10.65 -13.00
CA ASN A 14 -5.89 11.46 -13.25
C ASN A 14 -6.26 12.96 -13.24
N PRO A 15 -5.78 13.77 -12.28
CA PRO A 15 -6.09 15.20 -12.25
C PRO A 15 -5.20 16.01 -13.20
N PHE A 16 -4.22 15.40 -13.88
CA PHE A 16 -3.20 16.08 -14.67
C PHE A 16 -3.38 15.92 -16.18
N PHE A 17 -3.16 17.01 -16.92
CA PHE A 17 -3.05 16.96 -18.38
C PHE A 17 -1.58 16.86 -18.80
N ASN A 18 -1.10 15.62 -18.95
CA ASN A 18 0.30 15.32 -19.24
C ASN A 18 0.64 15.31 -20.75
N ASP A 19 -0.28 15.74 -21.62
CA ASP A 19 0.04 16.01 -23.03
C ASP A 19 0.42 17.49 -23.26
N PHE A 20 0.46 18.28 -22.19
CA PHE A 20 0.88 19.66 -22.21
C PHE A 20 2.39 19.81 -22.04
N PHE A 21 3.01 20.63 -22.89
CA PHE A 21 4.46 20.88 -22.88
C PHE A 21 4.86 22.34 -22.63
N ASN A 22 3.89 23.26 -22.52
CA ASN A 22 4.12 24.69 -22.27
C ASN A 22 5.15 25.37 -23.22
N GLY A 23 5.21 24.95 -24.48
CA GLY A 23 6.20 25.45 -25.44
C GLY A 23 7.65 25.00 -25.20
N VAL A 24 7.93 24.26 -24.13
CA VAL A 24 9.28 23.79 -23.79
C VAL A 24 9.55 22.42 -24.41
N CYS A 25 10.68 22.27 -25.09
CA CYS A 25 11.13 21.01 -25.67
C CYS A 25 12.22 20.39 -24.79
N ASN A 26 11.83 19.83 -23.64
CA ASN A 26 12.76 19.09 -22.79
C ASN A 26 12.83 17.64 -23.30
N GLN A 27 13.89 17.32 -24.05
CA GLN A 27 14.13 15.98 -24.57
C GLN A 27 15.12 15.23 -23.72
N MET A 28 14.91 13.93 -23.59
CA MET A 28 15.87 13.02 -22.98
C MET A 28 15.90 11.71 -23.74
N TRP A 29 17.02 11.02 -23.67
CA TRP A 29 17.13 9.67 -24.21
C TRP A 29 16.32 8.69 -23.34
N ASP A 30 15.41 7.98 -23.98
CA ASP A 30 14.70 6.85 -23.39
C ASP A 30 15.39 5.55 -23.82
N PRO A 31 16.04 4.83 -22.88
CA PRO A 31 16.70 3.56 -23.20
C PRO A 31 15.69 2.46 -23.58
N THR A 32 14.42 2.58 -23.19
CA THR A 32 13.37 1.60 -23.44
C THR A 32 12.85 1.69 -24.88
N GLN A 33 12.66 2.92 -25.37
CA GLN A 33 12.21 3.20 -26.75
C GLN A 33 13.38 3.39 -27.73
N ARG A 34 14.61 3.54 -27.21
CA ARG A 34 15.83 3.83 -27.99
C ARG A 34 15.67 5.06 -28.87
N GLY A 35 15.11 6.09 -28.26
CA GLY A 35 14.78 7.33 -28.93
C GLY A 35 14.72 8.47 -27.94
N ASN A 36 14.69 9.68 -28.47
CA ASN A 36 14.45 10.85 -27.66
C ASN A 36 12.95 10.95 -27.35
N ILE A 37 12.62 10.94 -26.07
CA ILE A 37 11.29 11.27 -25.60
C ILE A 37 11.24 12.74 -25.18
N ARG A 38 10.06 13.34 -25.28
CA ARG A 38 9.80 14.67 -24.76
C ARG A 38 9.10 14.54 -23.41
N LEU A 39 9.65 15.17 -22.38
CA LEU A 39 9.01 15.19 -21.07
C LEU A 39 7.82 16.16 -21.07
N PRO A 40 6.64 15.73 -20.59
CA PRO A 40 5.53 16.63 -20.33
C PRO A 40 5.91 17.75 -19.38
N TRP A 41 5.24 18.89 -19.49
CA TRP A 41 5.47 20.05 -18.64
C TRP A 41 5.44 19.69 -17.15
N ASN A 42 4.46 18.90 -16.73
CA ASN A 42 4.27 18.53 -15.33
C ASN A 42 5.42 17.70 -14.74
N VAL A 43 6.20 17.02 -15.58
CA VAL A 43 7.32 16.18 -15.17
C VAL A 43 8.59 17.03 -15.15
N ALA A 44 9.10 17.30 -13.95
CA ALA A 44 10.34 18.05 -13.78
C ALA A 44 11.56 17.20 -14.16
N SER A 45 11.56 15.92 -13.74
CA SER A 45 12.63 14.98 -14.02
C SER A 45 12.10 13.55 -14.12
N LEU A 46 12.73 12.77 -14.99
CA LEU A 46 12.57 11.33 -15.13
C LEU A 46 13.97 10.73 -15.22
N ASN A 47 14.29 9.80 -14.31
CA ASN A 47 15.60 9.16 -14.25
C ASN A 47 15.40 7.65 -14.42
N TYR A 48 16.11 7.05 -15.38
CA TYR A 48 16.13 5.60 -15.57
C TYR A 48 17.20 4.99 -14.68
N GLU A 49 16.78 4.17 -13.73
CA GLU A 49 17.63 3.52 -12.72
C GLU A 49 17.04 2.14 -12.45
N THR A 50 17.72 1.10 -12.95
CA THR A 50 17.29 -0.29 -12.72
C THR A 50 17.87 -0.82 -11.44
N THR A 51 17.03 -1.05 -10.44
CA THR A 51 17.42 -1.73 -9.20
C THR A 51 16.48 -2.91 -8.98
N VAL A 52 17.06 -4.07 -8.69
CA VAL A 52 16.31 -5.28 -8.35
C VAL A 52 16.59 -5.61 -6.90
N GLU A 53 15.53 -5.74 -6.12
CA GLU A 53 15.59 -6.12 -4.71
C GLU A 53 14.60 -7.25 -4.48
N GLU A 54 15.08 -8.40 -4.03
CA GLU A 54 14.21 -9.45 -3.49
C GLU A 54 14.44 -9.57 -1.98
N THR A 55 13.35 -9.45 -1.22
CA THR A 55 13.34 -9.57 0.23
C THR A 55 12.42 -10.71 0.65
N ILE A 56 12.96 -11.59 1.50
CA ILE A 56 12.20 -12.67 2.13
C ILE A 56 12.05 -12.31 3.60
N SER A 57 10.86 -12.52 4.16
CA SER A 57 10.61 -12.29 5.57
C SER A 57 11.68 -12.99 6.41
N ARG A 58 12.31 -12.23 7.30
CA ARG A 58 13.39 -12.75 8.16
C ARG A 58 12.89 -13.85 9.09
N GLU A 59 11.61 -13.78 9.43
CA GLU A 59 10.94 -14.70 10.34
C GLU A 59 9.70 -15.33 9.71
N ILE A 60 9.25 -16.43 10.32
CA ILE A 60 7.98 -17.08 10.00
C ILE A 60 6.90 -16.45 10.88
N TYR A 61 5.89 -15.86 10.26
CA TYR A 61 4.74 -15.30 10.97
C TYR A 61 3.91 -16.43 11.57
N LYS A 62 3.61 -16.31 12.87
CA LYS A 62 2.92 -17.36 13.62
C LYS A 62 1.41 -17.40 13.35
N SER A 63 0.84 -16.31 12.81
CA SER A 63 -0.58 -16.16 12.48
C SER A 63 -0.79 -15.20 11.29
N SER A 64 -1.97 -15.25 10.66
CA SER A 64 -2.36 -14.24 9.65
C SER A 64 -2.32 -12.84 10.21
N ASP A 65 -2.74 -12.66 11.45
CA ASP A 65 -2.82 -11.36 12.13
C ASP A 65 -1.44 -10.72 12.22
N SER A 66 -0.41 -11.50 12.59
CA SER A 66 0.98 -11.00 12.66
C SER A 66 1.53 -10.62 11.28
N LEU A 67 1.22 -11.39 10.24
CA LEU A 67 1.62 -11.09 8.86
C LEU A 67 0.94 -9.81 8.36
N ILE A 68 -0.37 -9.70 8.55
CA ILE A 68 -1.17 -8.59 8.05
C ILE A 68 -0.79 -7.30 8.77
N ASN A 69 -0.51 -7.37 10.08
CA ASN A 69 -0.02 -6.21 10.81
C ASN A 69 1.28 -5.66 10.22
N GLU A 70 2.21 -6.53 9.83
CA GLU A 70 3.46 -6.12 9.15
C GLU A 70 3.17 -5.47 7.79
N ILE A 71 2.36 -6.11 6.94
CA ILE A 71 1.98 -5.60 5.61
C ILE A 71 1.35 -4.19 5.73
N LEU A 72 0.43 -4.00 6.68
CA LEU A 72 -0.21 -2.71 6.90
C LEU A 72 0.77 -1.68 7.47
N THR A 73 1.69 -2.08 8.35
CA THR A 73 2.69 -1.17 8.93
C THR A 73 3.69 -0.68 7.91
N GLU A 74 4.12 -1.53 6.97
CA GLU A 74 4.96 -1.11 5.84
C GLU A 74 4.26 -0.08 4.95
N LYS A 75 2.95 -0.26 4.70
CA LYS A 75 2.15 0.69 3.92
C LYS A 75 1.93 2.04 4.64
N LYS A 76 2.02 2.10 5.97
CA LYS A 76 1.90 3.36 6.74
C LYS A 76 3.07 4.32 6.52
N ARG A 77 4.21 3.87 5.98
CA ARG A 77 5.40 4.71 5.77
C ARG A 77 5.12 5.79 4.71
N GLY A 78 4.67 6.97 5.15
CA GLY A 78 4.38 8.13 4.31
C GLY A 78 3.22 9.00 4.79
N VAL A 79 2.45 8.53 5.78
CA VAL A 79 1.33 9.28 6.37
C VAL A 79 1.39 9.16 7.90
N ASP A 80 1.32 10.30 8.61
CA ASP A 80 1.56 10.36 10.04
C ASP A 80 0.45 9.69 10.88
N GLY A 81 0.77 9.32 12.12
CA GLY A 81 0.14 8.26 12.93
C GLY A 81 -1.40 8.16 13.00
N GLY A 82 -1.88 6.91 13.09
CA GLY A 82 -3.25 6.56 13.51
C GLY A 82 -4.28 6.38 12.38
N MET A 83 -3.84 6.38 11.13
CA MET A 83 -4.73 6.34 9.97
C MET A 83 -5.24 4.92 9.68
N SER A 84 -6.49 4.85 9.25
CA SER A 84 -7.15 3.63 8.77
C SER A 84 -6.70 3.26 7.38
N PHE A 85 -6.84 1.96 7.09
CA PHE A 85 -6.72 1.44 5.73
C PHE A 85 -8.09 0.96 5.29
N GLU A 86 -8.68 1.61 4.30
CA GLU A 86 -9.73 0.98 3.52
C GLU A 86 -9.10 -0.13 2.66
N VAL A 87 -9.14 -1.33 3.23
CA VAL A 87 -8.95 -2.58 2.52
C VAL A 87 -10.24 -2.85 1.77
N GLY A 88 -10.54 -2.09 0.71
CA GLY A 88 -11.81 -2.15 -0.02
C GLY A 88 -11.64 -1.90 -1.52
N ALA A 89 -12.07 -2.85 -2.36
CA ALA A 89 -12.16 -2.65 -3.79
C ALA A 89 -13.42 -1.84 -4.09
N LYS A 90 -13.26 -0.56 -4.46
CA LYS A 90 -14.28 0.11 -5.27
C LYS A 90 -13.96 -0.21 -6.72
N GLU A 91 -14.85 -0.92 -7.40
CA GLU A 91 -14.79 -1.15 -8.85
C GLU A 91 -14.80 0.22 -9.55
N VAL A 92 -13.62 0.75 -9.88
CA VAL A 92 -13.52 1.87 -10.81
C VAL A 92 -13.50 1.25 -12.20
N LYS A 93 -14.66 1.20 -12.87
CA LYS A 93 -14.76 0.83 -14.29
C LYS A 93 -14.14 1.93 -15.16
N GLY A 94 -12.81 2.02 -15.17
CA GLY A 94 -12.03 2.91 -16.02
C GLY A 94 -11.42 2.14 -17.19
N LYS A 95 -11.75 2.56 -18.42
CA LYS A 95 -11.41 1.89 -19.69
C LYS A 95 -9.93 1.93 -20.11
N LEU A 96 -8.99 2.21 -19.20
CA LEU A 96 -7.54 2.20 -19.47
C LEU A 96 -6.80 1.50 -18.31
N GLY A 97 -6.40 0.25 -18.56
CA GLY A 97 -5.82 -0.66 -17.59
C GLY A 97 -4.46 -0.20 -17.06
N VAL A 98 -4.44 0.20 -15.78
CA VAL A 98 -3.29 0.09 -14.87
C VAL A 98 -3.91 0.07 -13.46
N ASP A 99 -4.06 -1.12 -12.87
CA ASP A 99 -4.54 -1.30 -11.49
C ASP A 99 -3.37 -1.17 -10.52
N VAL A 100 -3.19 0.02 -9.95
CA VAL A 100 -2.13 0.31 -8.99
C VAL A 100 -2.74 0.28 -7.58
N GLY A 101 -2.49 -0.79 -6.81
CA GLY A 101 -2.77 -0.84 -5.36
C GLY A 101 -3.78 -1.91 -4.88
N TYR A 102 -4.57 -2.51 -5.78
CA TYR A 102 -5.62 -3.49 -5.47
C TYR A 102 -5.08 -4.85 -5.01
N GLU A 103 -4.03 -5.35 -5.67
CA GLU A 103 -3.61 -6.75 -5.53
C GLU A 103 -3.10 -7.12 -4.13
N THR A 104 -2.43 -6.21 -3.41
CA THR A 104 -2.06 -6.48 -1.99
C THR A 104 -3.29 -6.48 -1.08
N THR A 105 -4.25 -5.61 -1.35
CA THR A 105 -5.50 -5.51 -0.57
C THR A 105 -6.33 -6.77 -0.73
N ASP A 106 -6.51 -7.24 -1.96
CA ASP A 106 -7.22 -8.49 -2.27
C ASP A 106 -6.51 -9.70 -1.69
N MET A 107 -5.16 -9.74 -1.77
CA MET A 107 -4.36 -10.77 -1.14
C MET A 107 -4.59 -10.84 0.38
N VAL A 108 -4.64 -9.69 1.07
CA VAL A 108 -4.95 -9.64 2.51
C VAL A 108 -6.35 -10.18 2.81
N LYS A 109 -7.36 -9.85 1.98
CA LYS A 109 -8.72 -10.39 2.12
C LYS A 109 -8.75 -11.91 1.91
N GLU A 110 -8.10 -12.40 0.86
CA GLU A 110 -7.99 -13.84 0.57
C GLU A 110 -7.35 -14.59 1.76
N ILE A 111 -6.26 -14.04 2.34
CA ILE A 111 -5.59 -14.61 3.51
C ILE A 111 -6.52 -14.65 4.71
N MET A 112 -7.18 -13.52 5.04
CA MET A 112 -8.11 -13.43 6.17
C MET A 112 -9.27 -14.41 6.05
N GLU A 113 -9.87 -14.53 4.85
CA GLU A 113 -10.94 -15.48 4.60
C GLU A 113 -10.46 -16.93 4.79
N TYR A 114 -9.28 -17.24 4.26
CA TYR A 114 -8.70 -18.58 4.35
C TYR A 114 -8.37 -19.00 5.78
N THR A 115 -7.99 -18.06 6.65
CA THR A 115 -7.58 -18.35 8.04
C THR A 115 -8.69 -18.30 9.08
N LYS A 116 -9.93 -17.93 8.72
CA LYS A 116 -11.06 -17.89 9.67
C LYS A 116 -11.22 -19.15 10.51
N THR A 117 -10.98 -20.32 9.91
CA THR A 117 -11.12 -21.63 10.54
C THR A 117 -9.83 -22.45 10.59
N LYS A 118 -8.72 -21.88 10.13
CA LYS A 118 -7.45 -22.60 9.93
C LYS A 118 -6.31 -21.92 10.66
N SER A 119 -5.60 -22.68 11.48
CA SER A 119 -4.37 -22.21 12.14
C SER A 119 -3.16 -22.49 11.27
N MET A 120 -2.64 -21.44 10.62
CA MET A 120 -1.54 -21.51 9.66
C MET A 120 -0.39 -20.59 10.08
N GLN A 121 0.82 -20.94 9.64
CA GLN A 121 2.01 -20.09 9.72
C GLN A 121 2.34 -19.55 8.34
N PHE A 122 2.99 -18.39 8.27
CA PHE A 122 3.19 -17.70 7.00
C PHE A 122 4.65 -17.32 6.76
N ILE A 123 5.06 -17.40 5.50
CA ILE A 123 6.27 -16.76 4.99
C ILE A 123 5.89 -15.84 3.85
N ARG A 124 6.46 -14.64 3.87
CA ARG A 124 6.27 -13.64 2.82
C ARG A 124 7.57 -13.49 2.02
N VAL A 125 7.43 -13.55 0.71
CA VAL A 125 8.48 -13.21 -0.26
C VAL A 125 8.00 -11.99 -1.02
N GLN A 126 8.85 -10.98 -1.14
CA GLN A 126 8.54 -9.74 -1.84
C GLN A 126 9.68 -9.41 -2.78
N GLY A 127 9.38 -9.24 -4.06
CA GLY A 127 10.34 -8.77 -5.05
C GLY A 127 9.92 -7.43 -5.61
N ARG A 128 10.90 -6.54 -5.79
CA ARG A 128 10.77 -5.20 -6.35
C ARG A 128 11.76 -5.02 -7.49
N LEU A 129 11.23 -4.65 -8.64
CA LEU A 129 11.98 -4.24 -9.81
C LEU A 129 11.70 -2.75 -10.04
N GLN A 130 12.59 -1.87 -9.60
CA GLN A 130 12.56 -0.46 -9.97
C GLN A 130 13.25 -0.31 -11.34
N PHE A 131 12.68 0.47 -12.26
CA PHE A 131 13.37 0.82 -13.51
C PHE A 131 13.52 2.34 -13.69
N ALA A 132 12.67 3.15 -13.05
CA ALA A 132 12.75 4.60 -13.15
C ALA A 132 12.24 5.30 -11.89
N SER A 133 12.60 6.56 -11.73
CA SER A 133 12.01 7.49 -10.78
C SER A 133 11.61 8.78 -11.48
N TYR A 134 10.54 9.43 -11.03
CA TYR A 134 10.07 10.69 -11.59
C TYR A 134 9.72 11.68 -10.50
N ARG A 135 9.87 12.97 -10.81
CA ARG A 135 9.48 14.07 -9.93
C ARG A 135 8.60 15.05 -10.69
N MET A 136 7.49 15.43 -10.07
CA MET A 136 6.59 16.46 -10.56
C MET A 136 7.19 17.86 -10.34
N ARG A 137 6.80 18.81 -11.18
CA ARG A 137 7.11 20.22 -10.93
C ARG A 137 6.45 20.68 -9.61
N PRO A 138 7.12 21.55 -8.84
CA PRO A 138 6.58 22.02 -7.57
C PRO A 138 5.47 23.07 -7.71
N ARG A 139 5.35 23.71 -8.88
CA ARG A 139 4.39 24.79 -9.17
C ARG A 139 3.95 24.73 -10.63
N ASP A 140 2.88 25.45 -10.94
CA ASP A 140 2.35 25.66 -12.29
C ASP A 140 2.04 24.34 -13.02
N LEU A 141 1.59 23.34 -12.26
CA LEU A 141 1.15 22.07 -12.81
C LEU A 141 -0.09 22.28 -13.68
N ARG A 142 -0.07 21.73 -14.90
CA ARG A 142 -1.22 21.71 -15.79
C ARG A 142 -2.13 20.56 -15.41
N VAL A 143 -3.24 20.91 -14.79
CA VAL A 143 -4.33 19.99 -14.47
C VAL A 143 -5.25 19.76 -15.67
N ALA A 144 -6.02 18.67 -15.63
CA ALA A 144 -7.00 18.32 -16.64
C ALA A 144 -8.23 19.25 -16.58
N ASP A 145 -8.84 19.51 -17.73
CA ASP A 145 -10.00 20.40 -17.81
C ASP A 145 -11.21 19.83 -17.05
N GLY A 146 -11.38 18.49 -17.04
CA GLY A 146 -12.39 17.81 -16.24
C GLY A 146 -12.19 18.03 -14.74
N PHE A 147 -10.96 17.86 -14.24
CA PHE A 147 -10.61 18.16 -12.85
C PHE A 147 -10.93 19.60 -12.48
N LEU A 148 -10.55 20.56 -13.34
CA LEU A 148 -10.87 21.98 -13.11
C LEU A 148 -12.37 22.25 -13.13
N ALA A 149 -13.12 21.60 -14.03
CA ALA A 149 -14.57 21.72 -14.06
C ALA A 149 -15.17 21.22 -12.75
N ASP A 150 -14.76 20.06 -12.25
CA ASP A 150 -15.27 19.51 -10.99
C ASP A 150 -14.90 20.38 -9.79
N VAL A 151 -13.67 20.90 -9.75
CA VAL A 151 -13.28 21.88 -8.72
C VAL A 151 -14.18 23.11 -8.75
N ARG A 152 -14.61 23.60 -9.93
CA ARG A 152 -15.56 24.74 -10.06
C ARG A 152 -17.00 24.40 -9.67
N HIS A 153 -17.39 23.13 -9.69
CA HIS A 153 -18.72 22.70 -9.25
C HIS A 153 -18.84 22.48 -7.74
N LEU A 154 -17.72 22.45 -7.01
CA LEU A 154 -17.77 22.40 -5.55
C LEU A 154 -18.55 23.60 -4.97
N PRO A 155 -19.43 23.39 -3.98
CA PRO A 155 -20.19 24.48 -3.39
C PRO A 155 -19.27 25.41 -2.58
N LEU A 156 -19.53 26.71 -2.63
CA LEU A 156 -18.77 27.71 -1.85
C LEU A 156 -19.06 27.58 -0.35
N GLU A 157 -20.30 27.28 -0.01
CA GLU A 157 -20.66 26.82 1.33
C GLU A 157 -20.19 25.37 1.52
N TYR A 158 -19.63 25.07 2.68
CA TYR A 158 -19.06 23.75 2.93
C TYR A 158 -20.16 22.68 3.07
N GLU A 159 -20.32 21.86 2.04
CA GLU A 159 -21.16 20.68 2.05
C GLU A 159 -20.29 19.40 2.10
N LYS A 160 -20.25 18.74 3.25
CA LYS A 160 -19.38 17.57 3.51
C LYS A 160 -19.45 16.52 2.39
N SER A 161 -20.65 16.17 1.91
CA SER A 161 -20.85 15.16 0.86
C SER A 161 -20.16 15.53 -0.46
N ALA A 162 -20.36 16.75 -0.96
CA ALA A 162 -19.77 17.18 -2.24
C ALA A 162 -18.24 17.15 -2.22
N TYR A 163 -17.63 17.56 -1.11
CA TYR A 163 -16.18 17.52 -0.96
C TYR A 163 -15.65 16.09 -0.77
N PHE A 164 -16.41 15.21 -0.11
CA PHE A 164 -16.08 13.79 0.01
C PHE A 164 -16.13 13.11 -1.36
N ASP A 165 -17.19 13.33 -2.15
CA ASP A 165 -17.33 12.76 -3.49
C ASP A 165 -16.17 13.17 -4.41
N PHE A 166 -15.71 14.42 -4.32
CA PHE A 166 -14.52 14.88 -5.03
C PHE A 166 -13.26 14.11 -4.64
N MET A 167 -13.02 13.89 -3.34
CA MET A 167 -11.86 13.12 -2.85
C MET A 167 -11.98 11.63 -3.15
N GLU A 168 -13.18 11.07 -3.21
CA GLU A 168 -13.41 9.70 -3.67
C GLU A 168 -13.11 9.56 -5.17
N MET A 169 -13.43 10.58 -5.97
CA MET A 169 -13.24 10.57 -7.42
C MET A 169 -11.77 10.75 -7.81
N TYR A 170 -11.09 11.77 -7.27
CA TYR A 170 -9.73 12.12 -7.65
C TYR A 170 -8.68 11.64 -6.65
N GLY A 171 -9.07 11.20 -5.46
CA GLY A 171 -8.16 10.96 -4.35
C GLY A 171 -7.95 12.20 -3.48
N THR A 172 -7.20 12.01 -2.40
CA THR A 172 -6.87 13.07 -1.43
C THR A 172 -5.53 13.75 -1.72
N HIS A 173 -4.64 13.03 -2.41
CA HIS A 173 -3.26 13.40 -2.66
C HIS A 173 -2.90 13.04 -4.10
N TYR A 174 -1.71 13.43 -4.55
CA TYR A 174 -1.09 12.92 -5.76
C TYR A 174 0.38 12.54 -5.47
N THR A 175 0.96 11.71 -6.32
CA THR A 175 2.38 11.35 -6.20
C THR A 175 3.27 12.49 -6.74
N ARG A 176 3.89 13.24 -5.84
CA ARG A 176 4.84 14.32 -6.19
C ARG A 176 6.18 13.77 -6.66
N HIS A 177 6.62 12.70 -6.03
CA HIS A 177 7.83 11.97 -6.40
C HIS A 177 7.54 10.48 -6.29
N GLY A 178 7.81 9.74 -7.35
CA GLY A 178 7.46 8.33 -7.44
C GLY A 178 8.57 7.49 -8.04
N LYS A 179 8.60 6.22 -7.65
CA LYS A 179 9.42 5.20 -8.30
C LYS A 179 8.51 4.27 -9.09
N LEU A 180 8.91 4.01 -10.33
CA LEU A 180 8.20 3.19 -11.28
C LEU A 180 8.88 1.83 -11.41
N GLY A 181 8.07 0.78 -11.51
CA GLY A 181 8.57 -0.58 -11.42
C GLY A 181 7.48 -1.64 -11.43
N GLY A 182 7.89 -2.83 -11.01
CA GLY A 182 7.05 -3.97 -10.76
C GLY A 182 7.29 -4.47 -9.35
N GLU A 183 6.22 -4.93 -8.69
CA GLU A 183 6.30 -5.56 -7.38
C GLU A 183 5.50 -6.86 -7.40
N TYR A 184 6.03 -7.91 -6.79
CA TYR A 184 5.26 -9.11 -6.46
C TYR A 184 5.39 -9.43 -4.97
N GLN A 185 4.33 -10.02 -4.43
CA GLN A 185 4.26 -10.52 -3.07
C GLN A 185 3.69 -11.93 -3.10
N LEU A 186 4.45 -12.87 -2.55
CA LEU A 186 4.04 -14.26 -2.38
C LEU A 186 3.91 -14.55 -0.89
N VAL A 187 2.75 -15.02 -0.48
CA VAL A 187 2.49 -15.43 0.90
C VAL A 187 2.20 -16.92 0.92
N TYR A 188 3.09 -17.68 1.53
CA TYR A 188 2.98 -19.12 1.68
C TYR A 188 2.28 -19.45 3.01
N ALA A 189 1.11 -20.08 2.96
CA ALA A 189 0.41 -20.60 4.13
C ALA A 189 0.85 -22.04 4.42
N LEU A 190 1.43 -22.24 5.60
CA LEU A 190 2.02 -23.49 6.05
C LEU A 190 1.19 -24.09 7.19
N ASN A 191 0.89 -25.39 7.09
CA ASN A 191 0.38 -26.14 8.23
C ASN A 191 1.45 -26.20 9.33
N GLN A 192 1.04 -26.00 10.59
CA GLN A 192 1.96 -25.99 11.74
C GLN A 192 2.81 -27.27 11.83
N ASN A 193 2.22 -28.43 11.54
CA ASN A 193 2.90 -29.72 11.58
C ASN A 193 4.05 -29.82 10.55
N VAL A 194 3.97 -29.11 9.42
CA VAL A 194 5.03 -29.13 8.39
C VAL A 194 6.27 -28.39 8.89
N VAL A 195 6.07 -27.27 9.60
CA VAL A 195 7.17 -26.47 10.15
C VAL A 195 7.84 -27.21 11.31
N THR A 196 7.05 -27.81 12.21
CA THR A 196 7.56 -28.52 13.39
C THR A 196 8.19 -29.88 13.05
N ASN A 197 7.57 -30.69 12.18
CA ASN A 197 8.02 -32.07 11.94
C ASN A 197 9.15 -32.20 10.92
N LYS A 198 9.26 -31.28 9.94
CA LYS A 198 10.30 -31.35 8.89
C LYS A 198 11.56 -30.53 9.22
N GLN A 199 11.69 -30.00 10.44
CA GLN A 199 12.80 -29.12 10.87
C GLN A 199 13.18 -28.08 9.81
N VAL A 200 12.15 -27.43 9.26
CA VAL A 200 12.33 -26.45 8.18
C VAL A 200 13.01 -25.23 8.76
N THR A 201 14.32 -25.10 8.54
CA THR A 201 15.06 -23.93 9.00
C THR A 201 14.69 -22.72 8.13
N GLN A 202 14.60 -21.54 8.76
CA GLN A 202 14.36 -20.27 8.05
C GLN A 202 15.35 -20.07 6.89
N THR A 203 16.62 -20.42 7.12
CA THR A 203 17.69 -20.35 6.12
C THR A 203 17.47 -21.32 4.95
N GLY A 204 17.04 -22.55 5.21
CA GLY A 204 16.73 -23.53 4.16
C GLY A 204 15.52 -23.11 3.33
N LEU A 205 14.50 -22.56 3.98
CA LEU A 205 13.32 -22.04 3.31
C LEU A 205 13.64 -20.80 2.46
N LYS A 206 14.48 -19.89 2.98
CA LYS A 206 14.96 -18.72 2.23
C LYS A 206 15.63 -19.17 0.93
N LYS A 207 16.52 -20.17 0.99
CA LYS A 207 17.18 -20.75 -0.19
C LYS A 207 16.22 -21.46 -1.16
N CYS A 208 15.13 -22.05 -0.66
CA CYS A 208 14.14 -22.73 -1.49
C CYS A 208 13.15 -21.78 -2.18
N LEU A 209 12.85 -20.64 -1.56
CA LEU A 209 11.83 -19.70 -2.03
C LEU A 209 12.42 -18.44 -2.68
N SER A 210 13.72 -18.18 -2.50
CA SER A 210 14.42 -17.10 -3.20
C SER A 210 14.59 -17.43 -4.66
N VAL A 211 14.30 -16.46 -5.51
CA VAL A 211 14.80 -16.46 -6.87
C VAL A 211 16.15 -15.75 -6.81
N ASP A 212 17.26 -16.48 -6.98
CA ASP A 212 18.59 -15.85 -7.08
C ASP A 212 18.65 -15.01 -8.36
N VAL A 213 18.16 -13.77 -8.27
CA VAL A 213 18.16 -12.79 -9.35
C VAL A 213 19.45 -11.99 -9.26
N LYS A 214 20.46 -12.35 -10.05
CA LYS A 214 21.62 -11.49 -10.28
C LYS A 214 21.27 -10.52 -11.41
N ALA A 215 21.06 -9.24 -11.10
CA ALA A 215 20.88 -8.21 -12.11
C ALA A 215 22.23 -7.80 -12.70
N GLY A 216 22.51 -8.18 -13.95
CA GLY A 216 23.62 -7.66 -14.75
C GLY A 216 23.11 -7.05 -16.05
N ILE A 217 23.34 -5.75 -16.28
CA ILE A 217 23.09 -5.12 -17.58
C ILE A 217 24.31 -5.42 -18.46
N SER A 218 24.23 -6.45 -19.30
CA SER A 218 25.19 -6.65 -20.39
C SER A 218 24.52 -6.31 -21.71
N GLY A 219 24.98 -5.23 -22.34
CA GLY A 219 24.33 -4.67 -23.53
C GLY A 219 24.53 -5.53 -24.78
N ASN A 220 23.44 -5.75 -25.53
CA ASN A 220 23.46 -5.41 -26.95
C ASN A 220 22.06 -5.09 -27.45
N ILE A 221 21.85 -3.81 -27.71
CA ILE A 221 20.59 -3.14 -28.00
C ILE A 221 20.00 -3.70 -29.31
N LYS A 222 19.29 -4.84 -29.23
CA LYS A 222 18.16 -5.32 -30.08
C LYS A 222 17.16 -6.35 -29.50
N GLY A 223 17.15 -6.85 -28.25
CA GLY A 223 18.25 -7.21 -27.35
C GLY A 223 18.30 -6.52 -25.99
N VAL A 224 17.18 -6.36 -25.26
CA VAL A 224 17.28 -6.20 -23.80
C VAL A 224 17.16 -7.61 -23.22
N ASP A 225 18.30 -8.28 -23.09
CA ASP A 225 18.39 -9.52 -22.33
C ASP A 225 18.59 -9.12 -20.87
N LEU A 226 17.50 -9.09 -20.10
CA LEU A 226 17.62 -9.10 -18.65
C LEU A 226 18.16 -10.49 -18.31
N ASP A 227 19.48 -10.61 -18.12
CA ASP A 227 20.10 -11.85 -17.67
C ASP A 227 19.66 -12.10 -16.22
N LEU A 228 18.46 -12.66 -16.08
CA LEU A 228 17.90 -13.18 -14.85
C LEU A 228 18.23 -14.67 -14.79
N SER A 229 19.52 -15.01 -14.81
CA SER A 229 19.99 -16.40 -14.68
C SER A 229 19.84 -16.90 -13.24
N GLY A 230 18.60 -17.15 -12.83
CA GLY A 230 18.28 -17.84 -11.58
C GLY A 230 18.25 -19.36 -11.80
N HIS A 231 19.28 -20.07 -11.34
CA HIS A 231 19.20 -21.53 -11.19
C HIS A 231 18.21 -21.86 -10.07
N VAL A 232 16.99 -22.28 -10.41
CA VAL A 232 16.00 -22.72 -9.42
C VAL A 232 15.99 -24.26 -9.37
N LYS A 233 16.68 -24.81 -8.37
CA LYS A 233 16.34 -26.05 -7.64
C LYS A 233 17.51 -26.48 -6.74
N PRO A 234 17.53 -26.07 -5.46
CA PRO A 234 18.20 -26.89 -4.45
C PRO A 234 17.46 -28.23 -4.35
N HIS A 235 18.17 -29.35 -4.48
CA HIS A 235 17.60 -30.68 -4.19
C HIS A 235 16.93 -30.67 -2.79
N GLY A 236 15.65 -31.07 -2.69
CA GLY A 236 14.92 -31.20 -1.43
C GLY A 236 13.80 -30.18 -1.15
N CYS A 237 13.52 -29.24 -2.05
CA CYS A 237 12.43 -28.26 -1.86
C CYS A 237 11.03 -28.79 -2.28
N ASP A 238 10.92 -29.90 -3.02
CA ASP A 238 9.65 -30.45 -3.52
C ASP A 238 8.66 -30.79 -2.40
N ASP A 239 9.18 -31.27 -1.28
CA ASP A 239 8.44 -31.73 -0.12
C ASP A 239 7.89 -30.60 0.75
N LEU A 240 8.46 -29.40 0.58
CA LEU A 240 7.96 -28.17 1.17
C LEU A 240 6.80 -27.64 0.35
N VAL A 241 6.78 -27.82 -0.96
CA VAL A 241 5.89 -27.04 -1.83
C VAL A 241 4.56 -27.75 -2.13
N LYS A 242 4.51 -29.08 -2.07
CA LYS A 242 3.32 -29.89 -2.41
C LYS A 242 2.10 -29.75 -1.48
N THR A 243 2.21 -29.10 -0.32
CA THR A 243 1.11 -29.03 0.69
C THR A 243 0.76 -27.61 1.13
N LYS A 244 1.00 -26.60 0.28
CA LYS A 244 0.88 -25.19 0.67
C LYS A 244 -0.13 -24.45 -0.19
N THR A 245 -0.83 -23.51 0.43
CA THR A 245 -1.63 -22.51 -0.29
C THR A 245 -0.77 -21.26 -0.45
N VAL A 246 -0.68 -20.75 -1.68
CA VAL A 246 0.09 -19.53 -1.97
C VAL A 246 -0.86 -18.41 -2.38
N PHE A 247 -0.78 -17.29 -1.68
CA PHE A 247 -1.45 -16.05 -2.06
C PHE A 247 -0.45 -15.19 -2.82
N VAL A 248 -0.92 -14.54 -3.89
CA VAL A 248 -0.07 -13.85 -4.83
C VAL A 248 -0.70 -12.49 -5.10
N GLY A 249 0.04 -11.43 -4.80
CA GLY A 249 -0.26 -10.06 -5.23
C GLY A 249 0.83 -9.58 -6.17
N MET A 250 0.45 -8.97 -7.30
CA MET A 250 1.39 -8.43 -8.29
C MET A 250 1.00 -7.02 -8.69
N SER A 251 1.96 -6.19 -9.07
CA SER A 251 1.72 -4.82 -9.54
C SER A 251 2.74 -4.47 -10.61
N GLY A 252 2.27 -3.91 -11.72
CA GLY A 252 3.08 -3.67 -12.92
C GLY A 252 3.28 -4.94 -13.76
N GLY A 253 3.75 -4.73 -14.98
CA GLY A 253 3.85 -5.76 -16.03
C GLY A 253 2.54 -6.00 -16.77
N ASP A 254 2.60 -6.80 -17.83
CA ASP A 254 1.44 -7.16 -18.62
C ASP A 254 0.48 -8.06 -17.83
N GLY A 255 -0.82 -7.79 -17.94
CA GLY A 255 -1.86 -8.57 -17.26
C GLY A 255 -1.79 -10.08 -17.57
N ASP A 256 -1.51 -10.44 -18.83
CA ASP A 256 -1.44 -11.85 -19.25
C ASP A 256 -0.23 -12.57 -18.65
N THR A 257 0.94 -11.94 -18.63
CA THR A 257 2.15 -12.55 -18.04
C THR A 257 2.05 -12.61 -16.51
N ALA A 258 1.47 -11.59 -15.88
CA ALA A 258 1.17 -11.60 -14.45
C ALA A 258 0.17 -12.71 -14.09
N ALA A 259 -0.90 -12.87 -14.86
CA ALA A 259 -1.88 -13.94 -14.65
C ALA A 259 -1.27 -15.34 -14.84
N ALA A 260 -0.44 -15.53 -15.87
CA ALA A 260 0.28 -16.79 -16.09
C ALA A 260 1.23 -17.10 -14.93
N LEU A 261 1.97 -16.11 -14.43
CA LEU A 261 2.86 -16.28 -13.29
C LEU A 261 2.08 -16.61 -12.01
N LYS A 262 0.99 -15.89 -11.75
CA LYS A 262 0.09 -16.13 -10.61
C LYS A 262 -0.48 -17.55 -10.65
N ALA A 263 -0.96 -18.01 -11.81
CA ALA A 263 -1.48 -19.37 -11.97
C ALA A 263 -0.40 -20.43 -11.75
N LYS A 264 0.80 -20.22 -12.31
CA LYS A 264 1.94 -21.13 -12.15
C LYS A 264 2.40 -21.23 -10.71
N VAL A 265 2.57 -20.10 -10.02
CA VAL A 265 2.94 -20.06 -8.60
C VAL A 265 1.85 -20.66 -7.72
N LYS A 266 0.56 -20.40 -7.99
CA LYS A 266 -0.53 -21.03 -7.22
C LYS A 266 -0.58 -22.56 -7.40
N LYS A 267 -0.20 -23.07 -8.58
CA LYS A 267 -0.20 -24.51 -8.89
C LYS A 267 1.04 -25.23 -8.38
N ASP A 268 2.21 -24.70 -8.72
CA ASP A 268 3.50 -25.37 -8.52
C ASP A 268 4.18 -24.88 -7.24
N GLY A 269 3.67 -23.81 -6.61
CA GLY A 269 4.18 -23.21 -5.38
C GLY A 269 5.60 -22.66 -5.48
N MET A 270 6.10 -22.45 -6.70
CA MET A 270 7.40 -21.86 -6.99
C MET A 270 7.26 -20.86 -8.15
N MET A 271 8.15 -19.88 -8.16
CA MET A 271 8.28 -18.95 -9.27
C MET A 271 8.98 -19.64 -10.44
N ASP A 272 8.35 -19.59 -11.61
CA ASP A 272 8.93 -20.09 -12.86
C ASP A 272 9.81 -18.99 -13.46
N SER A 273 11.08 -19.31 -13.69
CA SER A 273 12.08 -18.32 -14.10
C SER A 273 11.78 -17.72 -15.48
N GLU A 274 11.29 -18.52 -16.42
CA GLU A 274 11.00 -18.08 -17.79
C GLU A 274 9.77 -17.17 -17.83
N ILE A 275 8.72 -17.52 -17.07
CA ILE A 275 7.53 -16.67 -16.95
C ILE A 275 7.86 -15.38 -16.18
N TYR A 276 8.67 -15.49 -15.12
CA TYR A 276 9.14 -14.33 -14.35
C TYR A 276 9.95 -13.36 -15.22
N GLN A 277 10.87 -13.87 -16.05
CA GLN A 277 11.64 -13.06 -16.99
C GLN A 277 10.74 -12.29 -17.96
N ARG A 278 9.71 -12.95 -18.50
CA ARG A 278 8.73 -12.32 -19.38
C ARG A 278 7.93 -11.23 -18.66
N TRP A 279 7.48 -11.50 -17.44
CA TRP A 279 6.81 -10.49 -16.62
C TRP A 279 7.74 -9.31 -16.31
N ALA A 280 8.96 -9.55 -15.85
CA ALA A 280 9.95 -8.53 -15.53
C ALA A 280 10.31 -7.65 -16.75
N ALA A 281 10.43 -8.24 -17.93
CA ALA A 281 10.63 -7.50 -19.17
C ALA A 281 9.42 -6.60 -19.52
N SER A 282 8.20 -7.09 -19.26
CA SER A 282 6.97 -6.32 -19.51
C SER A 282 6.78 -5.14 -18.55
N VAL A 283 7.35 -5.19 -17.35
CA VAL A 283 7.26 -4.10 -16.34
C VAL A 283 7.75 -2.77 -16.90
N ILE A 284 8.75 -2.79 -17.78
CA ILE A 284 9.30 -1.57 -18.39
C ILE A 284 8.24 -0.85 -19.24
N GLN A 285 7.42 -1.62 -19.98
CA GLN A 285 6.37 -1.08 -20.85
C GLN A 285 5.09 -0.76 -20.07
N ASN A 286 4.78 -1.56 -19.05
CA ASN A 286 3.58 -1.43 -18.24
C ASN A 286 3.90 -1.27 -16.75
N PRO A 287 4.55 -0.16 -16.35
CA PRO A 287 5.01 -0.01 -14.99
C PRO A 287 3.90 0.39 -14.02
N ALA A 288 4.05 -0.03 -12.77
CA ALA A 288 3.30 0.48 -11.64
C ALA A 288 4.13 1.48 -10.81
N VAL A 289 3.45 2.34 -10.05
CA VAL A 289 4.08 3.17 -9.02
C VAL A 289 4.33 2.27 -7.80
N ILE A 290 5.59 1.90 -7.58
CA ILE A 290 6.01 1.01 -6.47
C ILE A 290 6.45 1.79 -5.21
N PHE A 291 6.64 3.10 -5.35
CA PHE A 291 6.85 4.03 -4.24
C PHE A 291 6.23 5.37 -4.60
N SER A 292 5.58 6.01 -3.62
CA SER A 292 4.92 7.31 -3.79
C SER A 292 5.19 8.20 -2.59
N GLU A 293 5.73 9.38 -2.86
CA GLU A 293 5.77 10.51 -1.93
C GLU A 293 4.53 11.40 -2.19
N PRO A 294 3.53 11.40 -1.29
CA PRO A 294 2.25 12.06 -1.52
C PRO A 294 2.33 13.58 -1.28
N GLU A 295 1.55 14.36 -2.04
CA GLU A 295 1.25 15.77 -1.77
C GLU A 295 -0.26 16.02 -1.88
N PRO A 296 -0.88 16.85 -1.01
CA PRO A 296 -2.33 17.04 -1.02
C PRO A 296 -2.86 17.55 -2.36
N ILE A 297 -3.98 16.99 -2.82
CA ILE A 297 -4.50 17.29 -4.17
C ILE A 297 -4.98 18.74 -4.33
N TYR A 298 -5.37 19.40 -3.24
CA TYR A 298 -5.77 20.81 -3.30
C TYR A 298 -4.61 21.75 -3.66
N THR A 299 -3.34 21.31 -3.58
CA THR A 299 -2.19 22.17 -3.92
C THR A 299 -2.02 22.38 -5.42
N VAL A 300 -2.67 21.55 -6.26
CA VAL A 300 -2.58 21.65 -7.72
C VAL A 300 -3.66 22.54 -8.34
N ILE A 301 -4.56 23.10 -7.52
CA ILE A 301 -5.64 23.98 -7.98
C ILE A 301 -5.05 25.36 -8.33
N PRO A 302 -5.28 25.87 -9.56
CA PRO A 302 -4.76 27.18 -9.97
C PRO A 302 -5.28 28.33 -9.12
N LEU A 303 -4.36 29.21 -8.69
CA LEU A 303 -4.65 30.35 -7.80
C LEU A 303 -5.42 31.49 -8.48
N ASP A 304 -5.51 31.49 -9.80
CA ASP A 304 -6.27 32.45 -10.61
C ASP A 304 -7.74 32.04 -10.81
N MET A 305 -8.14 30.87 -10.32
CA MET A 305 -9.53 30.42 -10.38
C MET A 305 -10.44 31.28 -9.47
N PRO A 306 -11.67 31.63 -9.91
CA PRO A 306 -12.66 32.29 -9.06
C PRO A 306 -12.94 31.50 -7.77
N ASP A 307 -13.00 32.22 -6.65
CA ASP A 307 -13.30 31.68 -5.31
C ASP A 307 -12.34 30.56 -4.83
N VAL A 308 -11.14 30.46 -5.42
CA VAL A 308 -10.18 29.41 -5.11
C VAL A 308 -9.83 29.35 -3.62
N ASN A 309 -9.70 30.50 -2.96
CA ASN A 309 -9.34 30.56 -1.55
C ASN A 309 -10.39 29.85 -0.68
N VAL A 310 -11.68 30.06 -0.98
CA VAL A 310 -12.79 29.43 -0.27
C VAL A 310 -12.81 27.93 -0.56
N ARG A 311 -12.70 27.54 -1.84
CA ARG A 311 -12.71 26.12 -2.26
C ARG A 311 -11.54 25.34 -1.66
N VAL A 312 -10.33 25.92 -1.65
CA VAL A 312 -9.13 25.30 -1.05
C VAL A 312 -9.26 25.22 0.47
N ALA A 313 -9.80 26.25 1.13
CA ALA A 313 -10.08 26.19 2.57
C ALA A 313 -11.07 25.06 2.90
N ASN A 314 -12.14 24.94 2.12
CA ASN A 314 -13.12 23.87 2.28
C ASN A 314 -12.55 22.48 1.91
N LEU A 315 -11.65 22.36 0.93
CA LEU A 315 -10.95 21.09 0.65
C LEU A 315 -10.03 20.68 1.79
N LYS A 316 -9.34 21.63 2.42
CA LYS A 316 -8.54 21.36 3.64
C LYS A 316 -9.43 20.87 4.78
N ARG A 317 -10.57 21.54 5.00
CA ARG A 317 -11.58 21.13 5.98
C ARG A 317 -12.15 19.75 5.65
N GLY A 318 -12.52 19.53 4.40
CA GLY A 318 -13.00 18.25 3.87
C GLY A 318 -12.01 17.12 4.11
N LEU A 319 -10.74 17.34 3.80
CA LEU A 319 -9.68 16.36 4.04
C LEU A 319 -9.54 16.04 5.53
N ALA A 320 -9.60 17.03 6.41
CA ALA A 320 -9.57 16.82 7.85
C ALA A 320 -10.78 16.00 8.33
N ASP A 321 -11.99 16.34 7.85
CA ASP A 321 -13.22 15.59 8.14
C ASP A 321 -13.17 14.16 7.57
N TYR A 322 -12.57 13.97 6.40
CA TYR A 322 -12.39 12.67 5.73
C TYR A 322 -11.48 11.77 6.55
N VAL A 323 -10.31 12.26 6.95
CA VAL A 323 -9.39 11.53 7.84
C VAL A 323 -10.04 11.23 9.20
N ALA A 324 -10.83 12.16 9.75
CA ALA A 324 -11.58 11.94 10.98
C ALA A 324 -12.70 10.90 10.81
N GLU A 325 -13.34 10.83 9.64
CA GLU A 325 -14.43 9.89 9.37
C GLU A 325 -13.94 8.45 9.46
N TYR A 326 -12.77 8.17 8.90
CA TYR A 326 -12.20 6.83 8.89
C TYR A 326 -11.21 6.60 10.04
N ASN A 327 -11.08 7.50 11.02
CA ASN A 327 -10.06 7.33 12.06
C ASN A 327 -10.36 6.12 12.99
N LEU A 328 -9.32 5.38 13.38
CA LEU A 328 -9.40 4.25 14.32
C LEU A 328 -9.98 4.63 15.69
N CYS A 329 -9.99 5.92 16.03
CA CYS A 329 -10.50 6.45 17.28
C CYS A 329 -11.97 6.13 17.57
N LYS A 330 -12.75 5.82 16.52
CA LYS A 330 -14.16 5.41 16.60
C LYS A 330 -14.31 3.96 17.05
N CYS A 331 -13.25 3.16 16.93
CA CYS A 331 -13.23 1.77 17.34
C CYS A 331 -12.96 1.62 18.84
N GLN A 332 -13.43 0.50 19.40
CA GLN A 332 -13.05 0.11 20.76
C GLN A 332 -11.66 -0.54 20.74
N PRO A 333 -10.85 -0.37 21.80
CA PRO A 333 -9.54 -0.99 21.88
C PRO A 333 -9.68 -2.52 21.93
N CYS A 334 -8.73 -3.21 21.29
CA CYS A 334 -8.58 -4.66 21.41
C CYS A 334 -8.02 -5.03 22.78
N GLN A 335 -8.32 -6.24 23.27
CA GLN A 335 -7.75 -6.75 24.51
C GLN A 335 -6.40 -7.44 24.24
N ASN A 336 -5.67 -7.71 25.32
CA ASN A 336 -4.47 -8.55 25.31
C ASN A 336 -3.41 -8.14 24.28
N GLY A 337 -3.21 -6.82 24.11
CA GLY A 337 -2.21 -6.28 23.17
C GLY A 337 -2.55 -6.49 21.70
N GLY A 338 -3.80 -6.80 21.35
CA GLY A 338 -4.25 -6.88 19.96
C GLY A 338 -4.10 -5.54 19.24
N THR A 339 -3.70 -5.58 17.97
CA THR A 339 -3.60 -4.38 17.13
C THR A 339 -4.93 -4.06 16.47
N LEU A 340 -5.42 -2.84 16.67
CA LEU A 340 -6.67 -2.37 16.11
C LEU A 340 -6.46 -1.85 14.68
N VAL A 341 -7.25 -2.37 13.74
CA VAL A 341 -7.25 -1.91 12.35
C VAL A 341 -8.68 -1.70 11.86
N LEU A 342 -8.87 -0.79 10.93
CA LEU A 342 -10.12 -0.63 10.18
C LEU A 342 -9.94 -1.39 8.87
N MET A 343 -10.92 -2.22 8.49
CA MET A 343 -10.96 -2.92 7.20
C MET A 343 -12.40 -2.95 6.71
N ASP A 344 -12.65 -2.49 5.48
CA ASP A 344 -14.02 -2.38 4.92
C ASP A 344 -15.01 -1.66 5.88
N GLY A 345 -14.58 -0.57 6.52
CA GLY A 345 -15.40 0.18 7.49
C GLY A 345 -15.69 -0.56 8.80
N LYS A 346 -15.08 -1.74 9.03
CA LYS A 346 -15.22 -2.53 10.26
C LYS A 346 -13.95 -2.49 11.09
N CYS A 347 -14.12 -2.33 12.40
CA CYS A 347 -13.04 -2.46 13.36
C CYS A 347 -12.67 -3.95 13.52
N VAL A 348 -11.43 -4.29 13.23
CA VAL A 348 -10.89 -5.65 13.33
C VAL A 348 -9.70 -5.65 14.30
N CYS A 349 -9.66 -6.63 15.19
CA CYS A 349 -8.54 -6.85 16.08
C CYS A 349 -7.62 -7.92 15.53
N LEU A 350 -6.38 -7.54 15.22
CA LEU A 350 -5.31 -8.45 14.86
C LEU A 350 -4.67 -8.96 16.16
N CYS A 351 -4.85 -10.24 16.46
CA CYS A 351 -4.46 -10.80 17.74
C CYS A 351 -3.03 -11.31 17.75
N ASP A 352 -2.37 -11.15 18.89
CA ASP A 352 -1.14 -11.88 19.18
C ASP A 352 -1.42 -13.41 19.06
N PRO A 353 -0.46 -14.21 18.58
CA PRO A 353 -0.64 -15.65 18.39
C PRO A 353 -1.22 -16.39 19.60
N LEU A 354 -0.99 -15.92 20.83
CA LEU A 354 -1.48 -16.52 22.07
C LEU A 354 -2.96 -16.26 22.36
N TYR A 355 -3.62 -15.36 21.62
CA TYR A 355 -5.01 -14.94 21.89
C TYR A 355 -5.93 -15.12 20.67
N LYS A 356 -7.23 -15.22 20.91
CA LYS A 356 -8.31 -15.36 19.92
C LYS A 356 -9.60 -14.66 20.37
N GLY A 357 -10.58 -14.65 19.49
CA GLY A 357 -11.89 -14.03 19.70
C GLY A 357 -11.97 -12.67 19.01
N LEU A 358 -13.17 -12.12 18.90
CA LEU A 358 -13.46 -10.88 18.16
C LEU A 358 -12.62 -9.68 18.63
N ALA A 359 -12.26 -9.63 19.91
CA ALA A 359 -11.45 -8.57 20.49
C ALA A 359 -10.16 -9.10 21.13
N CYS A 360 -9.69 -10.28 20.70
CA CYS A 360 -8.55 -10.98 21.29
C CYS A 360 -8.73 -11.34 22.78
N GLN A 361 -9.97 -11.49 23.25
CA GLN A 361 -10.31 -11.63 24.67
C GLN A 361 -10.00 -13.00 25.27
N THR A 362 -9.78 -14.03 24.44
CA THR A 362 -9.64 -15.41 24.90
C THR A 362 -8.23 -15.93 24.65
N THR A 363 -7.61 -16.56 25.63
CA THR A 363 -6.32 -17.26 25.43
C THR A 363 -6.50 -18.50 24.56
N LYS A 364 -5.54 -18.76 23.67
CA LYS A 364 -5.47 -20.01 22.93
C LYS A 364 -4.84 -21.09 23.83
N PRO A 365 -5.41 -22.30 23.90
CA PRO A 365 -4.72 -23.43 24.50
C PRO A 365 -3.45 -23.71 23.68
N ASN A 366 -2.37 -24.12 24.34
CA ASN A 366 -1.17 -24.58 23.63
C ASN A 366 -1.43 -25.90 22.89
N GLN A 367 -0.46 -26.35 22.11
CA GLN A 367 -0.54 -27.62 21.37
C GLN A 367 -0.75 -28.86 22.25
N ALA A 368 -0.51 -28.76 23.57
CA ALA A 368 -0.76 -29.82 24.56
C ALA A 368 -2.13 -29.69 25.26
N GLY A 369 -3.00 -28.78 24.82
CA GLY A 369 -4.31 -28.54 25.43
C GLY A 369 -4.27 -27.78 26.76
N ILE A 370 -3.10 -27.30 27.17
CA ILE A 370 -2.90 -26.54 28.41
C ILE A 370 -3.11 -25.06 28.10
N THR A 371 -4.00 -24.40 28.84
CA THR A 371 -4.07 -22.93 28.87
C THR A 371 -2.80 -22.40 29.51
N VAL A 372 -1.89 -21.89 28.68
CA VAL A 372 -0.69 -21.19 29.16
C VAL A 372 -1.16 -19.90 29.81
N VAL A 373 -0.68 -19.62 31.03
CA VAL A 373 -0.78 -18.29 31.62
C VAL A 373 0.08 -17.38 30.73
N ALA A 374 -0.56 -16.72 29.79
CA ALA A 374 0.12 -15.81 28.88
C ALA A 374 0.75 -14.67 29.72
N PRO A 375 1.96 -14.19 29.38
CA PRO A 375 2.51 -13.00 30.01
C PRO A 375 1.50 -11.86 29.92
N PRO A 376 1.49 -10.91 30.88
CA PRO A 376 0.67 -9.72 30.76
C PRO A 376 1.02 -9.04 29.42
N ALA A 377 0.04 -8.98 28.52
CA ALA A 377 0.26 -8.30 27.26
C ALA A 377 0.44 -6.81 27.55
N VAL A 378 1.46 -6.20 26.96
CA VAL A 378 1.58 -4.74 27.00
C VAL A 378 0.46 -4.18 26.14
N GLN A 379 -0.53 -3.59 26.79
CA GLN A 379 -1.62 -2.90 26.12
C GLN A 379 -1.13 -1.51 25.75
N GLU A 380 -0.92 -1.25 24.45
CA GLU A 380 -0.77 0.13 23.99
C GLU A 380 -2.15 0.79 23.92
N GLY A 381 -2.25 1.98 24.50
CA GLY A 381 -3.46 2.78 24.42
C GLY A 381 -3.68 3.30 23.01
N ASN A 382 -4.94 3.40 22.60
CA ASN A 382 -5.35 4.02 21.34
C ASN A 382 -5.94 5.40 21.62
N TRP A 383 -5.61 6.38 20.77
CA TRP A 383 -6.24 7.69 20.88
C TRP A 383 -7.75 7.59 20.63
N GLY A 384 -8.54 8.11 21.55
CA GLY A 384 -9.93 8.45 21.34
C GLY A 384 -10.06 9.59 20.33
N CYS A 385 -11.28 9.81 19.83
CA CYS A 385 -11.47 10.81 18.78
C CYS A 385 -11.20 12.20 19.33
N TRP A 386 -10.65 13.04 18.44
CA TRP A 386 -10.58 14.47 18.69
C TRP A 386 -11.97 15.02 19.00
N SER A 387 -12.03 15.94 19.96
CA SER A 387 -13.20 16.79 20.17
C SER A 387 -13.44 17.67 18.94
N SER A 388 -14.63 18.23 18.85
CA SER A 388 -14.85 19.39 17.99
C SER A 388 -13.84 20.49 18.36
N TRP A 389 -13.43 21.27 17.37
CA TRP A 389 -12.69 22.50 17.59
C TRP A 389 -13.49 23.42 18.50
N SER A 390 -12.81 24.06 19.45
CA SER A 390 -13.40 25.11 20.28
C SER A 390 -13.75 26.33 19.44
N THR A 391 -14.62 27.19 19.97
CA THR A 391 -14.88 28.49 19.37
C THR A 391 -13.59 29.31 19.35
N CYS A 392 -13.36 30.05 18.26
CA CYS A 392 -12.17 30.88 18.13
C CYS A 392 -12.06 31.87 19.30
N ARG A 393 -10.96 31.79 20.05
CA ARG A 393 -10.67 32.65 21.20
C ARG A 393 -9.23 33.14 21.11
N SER A 394 -9.05 34.45 21.08
CA SER A 394 -7.71 35.07 20.96
C SER A 394 -6.93 34.58 19.73
N LEU A 395 -7.58 34.51 18.58
CA LEU A 395 -7.04 34.01 17.30
C LEU A 395 -6.57 32.55 17.32
N ARG A 396 -7.06 31.77 18.28
CA ARG A 396 -6.78 30.34 18.36
C ARG A 396 -8.03 29.56 18.67
N HIS A 397 -8.11 28.38 18.08
CA HIS A 397 -9.00 27.34 18.54
C HIS A 397 -8.19 26.10 18.89
N SER A 398 -8.79 25.24 19.70
CA SER A 398 -8.15 24.08 20.26
C SER A 398 -9.07 22.88 20.20
N ARG A 399 -8.48 21.69 20.10
CA ARG A 399 -9.17 20.42 20.25
C ARG A 399 -8.36 19.48 21.13
N VAL A 400 -9.05 18.55 21.77
CA VAL A 400 -8.44 17.60 22.69
C VAL A 400 -8.88 16.18 22.37
N ARG A 401 -8.07 15.19 22.73
CA ARG A 401 -8.40 13.77 22.65
C ARG A 401 -7.91 13.06 23.90
N THR A 402 -8.46 11.89 24.19
CA THR A 402 -8.12 11.11 25.38
C THR A 402 -7.66 9.72 25.00
N CYS A 403 -6.65 9.20 25.69
CA CYS A 403 -6.16 7.85 25.46
C CYS A 403 -7.16 6.80 25.99
N LYS A 404 -7.39 5.74 25.21
CA LYS A 404 -8.30 4.62 25.51
C LYS A 404 -7.54 3.28 25.48
N PRO A 405 -7.63 2.43 26.52
CA PRO A 405 -8.35 2.67 27.77
C PRO A 405 -7.65 3.73 28.64
N ARG A 406 -8.40 4.33 29.57
CA ARG A 406 -7.85 5.35 30.48
C ARG A 406 -6.77 4.72 31.36
N GLY A 407 -5.60 5.35 31.44
CA GLY A 407 -4.46 4.89 32.24
C GLY A 407 -3.30 4.33 31.43
N ASP A 408 -3.51 4.04 30.14
CA ASP A 408 -2.44 3.64 29.22
C ASP A 408 -1.74 4.85 28.59
N THR A 409 -0.54 4.61 28.07
CA THR A 409 0.25 5.59 27.32
C THR A 409 -0.05 5.51 25.82
N CYS A 410 -0.51 6.61 25.25
CA CYS A 410 -0.65 6.81 23.81
C CYS A 410 0.53 7.63 23.28
N ARG A 411 1.05 7.32 22.08
CA ARG A 411 2.10 8.14 21.43
C ARG A 411 1.47 9.30 20.64
N GLY A 412 1.94 10.53 20.89
CA GLY A 412 1.45 11.76 20.24
C GLY A 412 0.94 12.78 21.27
N THR A 413 0.32 13.87 20.80
CA THR A 413 -0.25 14.90 21.67
C THR A 413 -1.71 14.63 22.01
N ASP A 414 -2.15 15.03 23.19
CA ASP A 414 -3.55 14.98 23.66
C ASP A 414 -4.33 16.27 23.33
N SER A 415 -3.63 17.30 22.89
CA SER A 415 -4.16 18.62 22.53
C SER A 415 -3.53 19.11 21.23
N GLU A 416 -4.29 19.91 20.49
CA GLU A 416 -3.86 20.58 19.26
C GLU A 416 -4.47 21.98 19.21
N ASP A 417 -3.64 22.96 18.90
CA ASP A 417 -4.00 24.37 18.74
C ASP A 417 -3.74 24.80 17.29
N GLN A 418 -4.67 25.55 16.72
CA GLN A 418 -4.55 26.11 15.38
C GLN A 418 -5.03 27.56 15.38
N ASP A 419 -4.42 28.36 14.52
CA ASP A 419 -4.82 29.75 14.36
C ASP A 419 -6.16 29.83 13.60
N CYS A 420 -7.03 30.68 14.12
CA CYS A 420 -8.29 31.11 13.55
C CYS A 420 -8.36 32.64 13.65
#